data_AF-A0A9E0W0X3-F1
#
_entry.id   AF-A0A9E0W0X3-F1
#
_cell.length_a   1.000
_cell.length_b   1.000
_cell.length_c   1.000
_cell.angle_alpha   90.00
_cell.angle_beta   90.00
_cell.angle_gamma   90.00
#
_symmetry.space_group_name_H-M   'P 1'
#
loop_
_entity.id
_entity.type
_entity.pdbx_description
1 polymer ?
#
loop_
_entity_poly.entity_id
_entity_poly.type
_entity_poly.pdbx_seq_one_letter_code
_entity_poly.pdbx_strand_id
1 'polypeptide(L)'
;FGMVNYQVVSDAAFIAVPAFVLPELNWQAILFMIPVAIAPAIEHVGDVLAIGHVTGKDYIKKPGLHRTLFGDGLATSAAALFGGPPNTTYSEVTGAVMLTRSFNPMIMVWAAVFAILMAFVAKFGVLLQTIPGPVMGGILILLFGSIAAVGLNTLIKAQVDLAEQRNLVIVATTLVFGIGGMVIGQGEFSMQGVSLCGIVAIILNLVLPMNKPPADDLHEEQEVVDDLVDHASN
;
A
#
# COMPACT_ATOMS: atom_id res chain seq x y z
N PHE A 1 8.14 33.52 -9.66
CA PHE A 1 7.46 34.05 -8.45
C PHE A 1 5.99 34.30 -8.81
N GLY A 2 5.03 33.90 -7.97
CA GLY A 2 3.59 34.13 -8.24
C GLY A 2 2.72 32.90 -8.53
N MET A 3 3.15 31.67 -8.21
CA MET A 3 2.30 30.47 -8.38
C MET A 3 1.26 30.27 -7.25
N VAL A 4 1.35 31.05 -6.17
CA VAL A 4 0.48 30.93 -4.99
C VAL A 4 -0.35 32.20 -4.88
N ASN A 5 -1.67 32.07 -4.94
CA ASN A 5 -2.61 33.17 -4.76
C ASN A 5 -3.17 33.17 -3.33
N TYR A 6 -2.64 34.04 -2.47
CA TYR A 6 -3.08 34.16 -1.07
C TYR A 6 -4.39 34.94 -0.90
N GLN A 7 -4.87 35.64 -1.94
CA GLN A 7 -6.14 36.37 -1.86
C GLN A 7 -7.31 35.42 -1.59
N VAL A 8 -7.26 34.22 -2.16
CA VAL A 8 -8.29 33.18 -1.93
C VAL A 8 -8.34 32.77 -0.45
N VAL A 9 -7.18 32.79 0.24
CA VAL A 9 -7.08 32.46 1.67
C VAL A 9 -7.59 33.60 2.55
N SER A 10 -7.35 34.87 2.17
CA SER A 10 -7.88 36.02 2.91
C SER A 10 -9.41 36.09 2.83
N ASP A 11 -9.96 35.77 1.67
CA ASP A 11 -11.39 35.89 1.37
C ASP A 11 -12.20 34.70 1.91
N ALA A 12 -11.53 33.59 2.26
CA ALA A 12 -12.16 32.42 2.84
C ALA A 12 -12.70 32.69 4.25
N ALA A 13 -13.85 32.08 4.55
CA ALA A 13 -14.40 32.06 5.90
C ALA A 13 -13.40 31.45 6.90
N PHE A 14 -13.46 31.86 8.16
CA PHE A 14 -12.61 31.26 9.19
C PHE A 14 -13.03 29.83 9.52
N ILE A 15 -14.35 29.58 9.55
CA ILE A 15 -14.93 28.28 9.88
C ILE A 15 -15.79 27.82 8.70
N ALA A 16 -15.67 26.55 8.34
CA ALA A 16 -16.57 25.88 7.40
C ALA A 16 -16.91 24.49 7.92
N VAL A 17 -18.13 24.02 7.66
CA VAL A 17 -18.51 22.64 7.92
C VAL A 17 -18.20 21.82 6.66
N PRO A 18 -17.51 20.67 6.78
CA PRO A 18 -17.27 19.78 5.65
C PRO A 18 -18.57 19.40 4.94
N ALA A 19 -18.52 19.26 3.61
CA ALA A 19 -19.65 18.76 2.85
C ALA A 19 -19.80 17.26 3.08
N PHE A 20 -20.95 16.85 3.62
CA PHE A 20 -21.29 15.44 3.83
C PHE A 20 -22.14 14.94 2.66
N VAL A 21 -21.87 13.73 2.20
CA VAL A 21 -22.66 13.04 1.18
C VAL A 21 -23.20 11.75 1.77
N LEU A 22 -24.51 11.54 1.68
CA LEU A 22 -25.15 10.32 2.15
C LEU A 22 -24.91 9.17 1.14
N PRO A 23 -24.69 7.94 1.61
CA PRO A 23 -24.49 6.80 0.72
C PRO A 23 -25.78 6.41 0.01
N GLU A 24 -25.66 6.00 -1.26
CA GLU A 24 -26.73 5.42 -2.06
C GLU A 24 -26.41 3.94 -2.38
N LEU A 25 -27.41 3.07 -2.29
CA LEU A 25 -27.25 1.65 -2.61
C LEU A 25 -27.34 1.43 -4.12
N ASN A 26 -26.20 1.13 -4.74
CA ASN A 26 -26.10 0.77 -6.14
C ASN A 26 -25.37 -0.57 -6.30
N TRP A 27 -26.06 -1.59 -6.82
CA TRP A 27 -25.52 -2.95 -6.88
C TRP A 27 -24.33 -3.08 -7.85
N GLN A 28 -24.36 -2.36 -8.97
CA GLN A 28 -23.29 -2.33 -9.95
C GLN A 28 -22.01 -1.72 -9.35
N ALA A 29 -22.15 -0.60 -8.63
CA ALA A 29 -21.03 0.04 -7.94
C ALA A 29 -20.46 -0.84 -6.82
N ILE A 30 -21.32 -1.51 -6.04
CA ILE A 30 -20.90 -2.46 -5.00
C ILE A 30 -20.08 -3.59 -5.61
N LEU A 31 -20.59 -4.24 -6.67
CA LEU A 31 -19.88 -5.35 -7.33
C LEU A 31 -18.54 -4.90 -7.94
N PHE A 32 -18.49 -3.69 -8.50
CA PHE A 32 -17.24 -3.12 -9.01
C PHE A 32 -16.21 -2.84 -7.90
N MET A 33 -16.68 -2.42 -6.71
CA MET A 33 -15.80 -2.11 -5.58
C MET A 33 -15.22 -3.34 -4.89
N ILE A 34 -15.83 -4.53 -5.02
CA ILE A 34 -15.31 -5.77 -4.43
C ILE A 34 -13.83 -6.04 -4.81
N PRO A 35 -13.46 -6.12 -6.10
CA PRO A 35 -12.06 -6.32 -6.48
C PRO A 35 -11.15 -5.15 -6.10
N VAL A 36 -11.69 -3.92 -6.07
CA VAL A 36 -10.95 -2.73 -5.66
C VAL A 36 -10.58 -2.79 -4.18
N ALA A 37 -11.48 -3.31 -3.33
CA ALA A 37 -11.26 -3.44 -1.89
C ALA A 37 -10.18 -4.47 -1.52
N ILE A 38 -9.84 -5.40 -2.42
CA ILE A 38 -8.76 -6.38 -2.19
C ILE A 38 -7.41 -5.68 -2.06
N ALA A 39 -7.18 -4.63 -2.86
CA ALA A 39 -5.91 -3.92 -2.89
C ALA A 39 -5.57 -3.27 -1.53
N PRO A 40 -6.44 -2.43 -0.93
CA PRO A 40 -6.23 -1.90 0.42
C PRO A 40 -6.10 -2.97 1.49
N ALA A 41 -6.82 -4.09 1.38
CA ALA A 41 -6.71 -5.18 2.36
C ALA A 41 -5.30 -5.83 2.33
N ILE A 42 -4.72 -6.03 1.14
CA ILE A 42 -3.35 -6.54 0.99
C ILE A 42 -2.33 -5.48 1.43
N GLU A 43 -2.54 -4.22 1.07
CA GLU A 43 -1.72 -3.08 1.49
C GLU A 43 -1.64 -2.99 3.02
N HIS A 44 -2.79 -3.08 3.70
CA HIS A 44 -2.88 -3.07 5.16
C HIS A 44 -2.09 -4.22 5.80
N VAL A 45 -2.09 -5.42 5.21
CA VAL A 45 -1.26 -6.53 5.70
C VAL A 45 0.23 -6.16 5.62
N GLY A 46 0.66 -5.60 4.49
CA GLY A 46 2.03 -5.12 4.29
C GLY A 46 2.43 -4.05 5.31
N ASP A 47 1.55 -3.10 5.58
CA ASP A 47 1.80 -2.02 6.55
C ASP A 47 1.89 -2.52 7.97
N VAL A 48 1.00 -3.43 8.37
CA VAL A 48 1.03 -4.05 9.72
C VAL A 48 2.34 -4.82 9.91
N LEU A 49 2.83 -5.50 8.87
CA LEU A 49 4.16 -6.11 8.89
C LEU A 49 5.26 -5.06 8.99
N ALA A 50 5.22 -4.00 8.18
CA ALA A 50 6.23 -2.95 8.17
C ALA A 50 6.37 -2.27 9.54
N ILE A 51 5.25 -1.83 10.14
CA ILE A 51 5.25 -1.21 11.48
C ILE A 51 5.62 -2.22 12.57
N GLY A 52 5.27 -3.49 12.40
CA GLY A 52 5.69 -4.56 13.31
C GLY A 52 7.22 -4.69 13.37
N HIS A 53 7.89 -4.65 12.21
CA HIS A 53 9.35 -4.65 12.14
C HIS A 53 9.95 -3.38 12.76
N VAL A 54 9.38 -2.21 12.49
CA VAL A 54 9.88 -0.93 13.04
C VAL A 54 9.78 -0.90 14.57
N THR A 55 8.70 -1.44 15.13
CA THR A 55 8.44 -1.42 16.57
C THR A 55 8.97 -2.67 17.31
N GLY A 56 9.47 -3.67 16.59
CA GLY A 56 9.91 -4.95 17.14
C GLY A 56 8.77 -5.79 17.74
N LYS A 57 7.53 -5.62 17.24
CA LYS A 57 6.33 -6.29 17.77
C LYS A 57 5.57 -6.99 16.66
N ASP A 58 5.12 -8.20 16.95
CA ASP A 58 4.28 -8.96 16.03
C ASP A 58 2.80 -8.62 16.21
N TYR A 59 2.34 -7.64 15.43
CA TYR A 59 0.93 -7.22 15.42
C TYR A 59 0.00 -8.19 14.69
N ILE A 60 0.55 -9.07 13.84
CA ILE A 60 -0.19 -10.16 13.18
C ILE A 60 -0.66 -11.17 14.22
N LYS A 61 0.19 -11.46 15.22
CA LYS A 61 -0.15 -12.31 16.36
C LYS A 61 -0.94 -11.58 17.46
N LYS A 62 -0.49 -10.38 17.87
CA LYS A 62 -1.17 -9.57 18.90
C LYS A 62 -1.07 -8.08 18.57
N PRO A 63 -2.19 -7.37 18.28
CA PRO A 63 -3.57 -7.71 18.64
C PRO A 63 -4.27 -8.72 17.73
N GLY A 64 -3.66 -9.07 16.59
CA GLY A 64 -4.22 -10.00 15.62
C GLY A 64 -4.58 -9.30 14.32
N LEU A 65 -4.21 -9.87 13.17
CA LEU A 65 -4.53 -9.30 11.85
C LEU A 65 -6.04 -9.11 11.64
N HIS A 66 -6.86 -10.03 12.16
CA HIS A 66 -8.32 -9.90 12.12
C HIS A 66 -8.83 -8.63 12.81
N ARG A 67 -8.18 -8.19 13.90
CA ARG A 67 -8.58 -6.95 14.59
C ARG A 67 -8.12 -5.70 13.86
N THR A 68 -6.92 -5.74 13.27
CA THR A 68 -6.40 -4.58 12.55
C THR A 68 -7.18 -4.38 11.25
N LEU A 69 -7.46 -5.44 10.49
CA LEU A 69 -8.31 -5.37 9.28
C LEU A 69 -9.76 -4.99 9.61
N PHE A 70 -10.31 -5.49 10.72
CA PHE A 70 -11.66 -5.07 11.13
C PHE A 70 -11.71 -3.59 11.49
N GLY A 71 -10.67 -3.07 12.17
CA GLY A 71 -10.55 -1.64 12.46
C GLY A 71 -10.48 -0.78 11.19
N ASP A 72 -9.71 -1.22 10.20
CA ASP A 72 -9.60 -0.56 8.89
C ASP A 72 -10.94 -0.56 8.14
N GLY A 73 -11.63 -1.70 8.09
CA GLY A 73 -12.96 -1.81 7.49
C GLY A 73 -14.01 -0.93 8.18
N LEU A 74 -13.96 -0.82 9.52
CA LEU A 74 -14.83 0.10 10.27
C LEU A 74 -14.51 1.57 9.97
N ALA A 75 -13.24 1.93 9.85
CA ALA A 75 -12.81 3.28 9.50
C ALA A 75 -13.24 3.67 8.09
N THR A 76 -13.09 2.75 7.12
CA THR A 76 -13.58 2.92 5.74
C THR A 76 -15.09 3.01 5.70
N SER A 77 -15.81 2.16 6.43
CA SER A 77 -17.28 2.22 6.51
C SER A 77 -17.77 3.54 7.10
N ALA A 78 -17.12 4.02 8.17
CA ALA A 78 -17.43 5.31 8.77
C ALA A 78 -17.18 6.46 7.78
N ALA A 79 -16.04 6.46 7.06
CA ALA A 79 -15.76 7.47 6.05
C ALA A 79 -16.83 7.47 4.94
N ALA A 80 -17.20 6.29 4.43
CA ALA A 80 -18.22 6.16 3.38
C ALA A 80 -19.60 6.65 3.83
N LEU A 81 -19.99 6.46 5.09
CA LEU A 81 -21.25 6.98 5.65
C LEU A 81 -21.33 8.51 5.63
N PHE A 82 -20.18 9.19 5.70
CA PHE A 82 -20.06 10.63 5.68
C PHE A 82 -19.68 11.19 4.29
N GLY A 83 -19.59 10.34 3.27
CA GLY A 83 -19.21 10.73 1.91
C GLY A 83 -17.71 10.89 1.68
N GLY A 84 -16.89 10.41 2.62
CA GLY A 84 -15.44 10.37 2.50
C GLY A 84 -14.97 9.20 1.61
N PRO A 85 -13.76 9.30 1.03
CA PRO A 85 -13.17 8.22 0.25
C PRO A 85 -12.79 7.02 1.14
N PRO A 86 -12.63 5.82 0.54
CA PRO A 86 -12.02 4.68 1.23
C PRO A 86 -10.66 5.07 1.81
N ASN A 87 -10.34 4.57 3.00
CA ASN A 87 -9.08 4.82 3.67
C ASN A 87 -8.34 3.49 3.91
N THR A 88 -7.05 3.61 4.21
CA THR A 88 -6.16 2.50 4.53
C THR A 88 -5.05 3.00 5.47
N THR A 89 -4.24 2.09 5.99
CA THR A 89 -3.06 2.44 6.78
C THR A 89 -2.03 3.19 5.91
N TYR A 90 -1.35 4.19 6.48
CA TYR A 90 -0.35 4.99 5.75
C TYR A 90 1.06 4.48 6.02
N SER A 91 1.72 3.92 4.99
CA SER A 91 3.10 3.45 5.06
C SER A 91 4.10 4.57 5.42
N GLU A 92 3.81 5.82 5.07
CA GLU A 92 4.71 6.96 5.28
C GLU A 92 4.82 7.32 6.77
N VAL A 93 3.75 7.09 7.53
CA VAL A 93 3.74 7.25 8.98
C VAL A 93 4.68 6.22 9.63
N THR A 94 4.78 5.01 9.07
CA THR A 94 5.74 4.00 9.54
C THR A 94 7.18 4.48 9.38
N GLY A 95 7.50 5.17 8.28
CA GLY A 95 8.79 5.83 8.08
C GLY A 95 9.06 6.91 9.14
N ALA A 96 8.08 7.75 9.44
CA ALA A 96 8.20 8.76 10.50
C ALA A 96 8.41 8.13 11.90
N VAL A 97 7.70 7.05 12.21
CA VAL A 97 7.88 6.30 13.47
C VAL A 97 9.29 5.70 13.56
N MET A 98 9.82 5.18 12.45
CA MET A 98 11.19 4.65 12.40
C MET A 98 12.24 5.72 12.71
N LEU A 99 12.09 6.92 12.14
CA LEU A 99 13.01 8.03 12.34
C LEU A 99 12.91 8.66 13.73
N THR A 100 11.67 8.90 14.19
CA THR A 100 11.42 9.58 15.48
C THR A 100 11.54 8.64 16.68
N ARG A 101 11.51 7.32 16.46
CA ARG A 101 11.44 6.28 17.50
C ARG A 101 10.31 6.49 18.51
N SER A 102 9.23 7.14 18.06
CA SER A 102 8.09 7.45 18.90
C SER A 102 6.99 6.42 18.69
N PHE A 103 6.96 5.41 19.57
CA PHE A 103 6.06 4.25 19.44
C PHE A 103 4.75 4.38 20.23
N ASN A 104 4.45 5.55 20.78
CA ASN A 104 3.25 5.78 21.56
C ASN A 104 2.04 5.99 20.61
N PRO A 105 1.05 5.07 20.58
CA PRO A 105 -0.10 5.19 19.69
C PRO A 105 -0.99 6.41 20.02
N MET A 106 -0.88 6.99 21.23
CA MET A 106 -1.61 8.22 21.58
C MET A 106 -1.24 9.40 20.69
N ILE A 107 -0.04 9.40 20.09
CA ILE A 107 0.36 10.44 19.14
C ILE A 107 -0.55 10.45 17.91
N MET A 108 -0.96 9.27 17.44
CA MET A 108 -1.90 9.16 16.32
C MET A 108 -3.29 9.65 16.69
N VAL A 109 -3.72 9.46 17.94
CA VAL A 109 -4.99 10.00 18.43
C VAL A 109 -4.96 11.54 18.43
N TRP A 110 -3.88 12.14 18.92
CA TRP A 110 -3.70 13.60 18.87
C TRP A 110 -3.66 14.14 17.44
N ALA A 111 -2.98 13.44 16.53
CA ALA A 111 -2.96 13.78 15.11
C ALA A 111 -4.36 13.70 14.48
N ALA A 112 -5.16 12.67 14.82
CA ALA A 112 -6.53 12.54 14.34
C ALA A 112 -7.45 13.66 14.86
N VAL A 113 -7.38 13.98 16.15
CA VAL A 113 -8.13 15.10 16.75
C VAL A 113 -7.73 16.42 16.10
N PHE A 114 -6.44 16.64 15.91
CA PHE A 114 -5.93 17.82 15.21
C PHE A 114 -6.47 17.89 13.77
N ALA A 115 -6.42 16.80 13.01
CA ALA A 115 -6.94 16.74 11.65
C ALA A 115 -8.45 17.06 11.60
N ILE A 116 -9.24 16.51 12.52
CA ILE A 116 -10.68 16.80 12.64
C ILE A 116 -10.90 18.29 12.89
N LEU A 117 -10.18 18.90 13.84
CA LEU A 117 -10.32 20.33 14.14
C LEU A 117 -9.93 21.19 12.93
N MET A 118 -8.83 20.83 12.25
CA MET A 118 -8.36 21.55 11.07
C MET A 118 -9.33 21.43 9.88
N ALA A 119 -10.12 20.36 9.78
CA ALA A 119 -11.15 20.22 8.76
C ALA A 119 -12.25 21.30 8.86
N PHE A 120 -12.47 21.88 10.06
CA PHE A 120 -13.41 22.99 10.25
C PHE A 120 -12.78 24.36 10.00
N VAL A 121 -11.46 24.46 9.85
CA VAL A 121 -10.76 25.72 9.60
C VAL A 121 -10.68 25.96 8.08
N ALA A 122 -11.65 26.67 7.51
CA ALA A 122 -11.76 26.82 6.05
C ALA A 122 -10.50 27.44 5.42
N LYS A 123 -9.87 28.40 6.10
CA LYS A 123 -8.61 29.01 5.66
C LYS A 123 -7.49 28.01 5.50
N PHE A 124 -7.43 26.99 6.36
CA PHE A 124 -6.42 25.94 6.24
C PHE A 124 -6.68 25.07 5.00
N GLY A 125 -7.94 24.68 4.76
CA GLY A 125 -8.31 23.94 3.56
C GLY A 125 -7.98 24.69 2.27
N VAL A 126 -8.32 25.98 2.19
CA VAL A 126 -8.00 26.83 1.04
C VAL A 126 -6.50 27.03 0.89
N LEU A 127 -5.76 27.19 1.99
CA LEU A 127 -4.31 27.26 1.97
C LEU A 127 -3.69 26.02 1.32
N LEU A 128 -4.15 24.82 1.70
CA LEU A 128 -3.67 23.57 1.08
C LEU A 128 -3.97 23.51 -0.42
N GLN A 129 -5.10 24.05 -0.87
CA GLN A 129 -5.43 24.14 -2.29
C GLN A 129 -4.54 25.12 -3.07
N THR A 130 -3.85 26.03 -2.37
CA THR A 130 -2.88 26.94 -3.02
C THR A 130 -1.51 26.30 -3.27
N ILE A 131 -1.28 25.06 -2.81
CA ILE A 131 -0.01 24.35 -3.02
C ILE A 131 0.20 24.14 -4.53
N PRO A 132 1.33 24.62 -5.11
CA PRO A 132 1.57 24.49 -6.54
C PRO A 132 1.67 23.04 -7.01
N GLY A 133 1.19 22.78 -8.23
CA GLY A 133 1.26 21.46 -8.86
C GLY A 133 2.63 20.79 -8.83
N PRO A 134 3.75 21.49 -9.11
CA PRO A 134 5.09 20.89 -9.00
C PRO A 134 5.46 20.38 -7.60
N VAL A 135 4.99 21.08 -6.55
CA VAL A 135 5.21 20.65 -5.15
C VAL A 135 4.38 19.42 -4.85
N MET A 136 3.11 19.42 -5.28
CA MET A 136 2.25 18.23 -5.18
C MET A 136 2.85 17.03 -5.89
N GLY A 137 3.40 17.22 -7.10
CA GLY A 137 4.10 16.15 -7.82
C GLY A 137 5.30 15.59 -7.04
N GLY A 138 6.11 16.45 -6.43
CA GLY A 138 7.23 16.01 -5.58
C GLY A 138 6.77 15.22 -4.36
N ILE A 139 5.69 15.66 -3.70
CA ILE A 139 5.08 14.93 -2.57
C ILE A 139 4.59 13.55 -3.03
N LEU A 140 3.87 13.47 -4.15
CA LEU A 140 3.36 12.20 -4.69
C LEU A 140 4.48 11.22 -5.05
N ILE A 141 5.59 11.70 -5.61
CA ILE A 141 6.77 10.85 -5.89
C ILE A 141 7.32 10.24 -4.60
N LEU A 142 7.41 11.03 -3.53
CA LEU A 142 7.88 10.54 -2.23
C LEU A 142 6.90 9.57 -1.58
N LEU A 143 5.60 9.89 -1.59
CA LEU A 143 4.54 9.04 -1.04
C LEU A 143 4.54 7.67 -1.77
N PHE A 144 4.29 7.67 -3.08
CA PHE A 144 4.22 6.42 -3.86
C PHE A 144 5.57 5.68 -3.92
N GLY A 145 6.69 6.39 -3.94
CA GLY A 145 8.01 5.79 -3.87
C GLY A 145 8.25 5.06 -2.55
N SER A 146 7.76 5.61 -1.43
CA SER A 146 7.87 4.98 -0.12
C SER A 146 6.98 3.74 0.01
N ILE A 147 5.75 3.77 -0.54
CA ILE A 147 4.85 2.60 -0.60
C ILE A 147 5.50 1.48 -1.41
N ALA A 148 6.06 1.79 -2.59
CA ALA A 148 6.80 0.83 -3.39
C ALA A 148 8.01 0.24 -2.64
N ALA A 149 8.75 1.08 -1.91
CA ALA A 149 9.88 0.62 -1.10
C ALA A 149 9.45 -0.31 0.05
N VAL A 150 8.31 -0.05 0.69
CA VAL A 150 7.75 -0.94 1.73
C VAL A 150 7.34 -2.30 1.14
N GLY A 151 6.72 -2.31 -0.04
CA GLY A 151 6.42 -3.54 -0.78
C GLY A 151 7.67 -4.37 -1.07
N LEU A 152 8.72 -3.74 -1.62
CA LEU A 152 9.99 -4.42 -1.91
C LEU A 152 10.68 -4.93 -0.62
N ASN A 153 10.68 -4.12 0.44
CA ASN A 153 11.25 -4.50 1.73
C ASN A 153 10.53 -5.72 2.32
N THR A 154 9.21 -5.82 2.12
CA THR A 154 8.42 -6.97 2.56
C THR A 154 8.86 -8.25 1.83
N LEU A 155 9.10 -8.20 0.52
CA LEU A 155 9.63 -9.35 -0.25
C LEU A 155 11.02 -9.78 0.24
N ILE A 156 11.92 -8.81 0.45
CA ILE A 156 13.28 -9.07 0.94
C ILE A 156 13.24 -9.71 2.33
N LYS A 157 12.44 -9.18 3.25
CA LYS A 157 12.31 -9.73 4.61
C LYS A 157 11.67 -11.10 4.64
N ALA A 158 10.71 -11.36 3.74
CA ALA A 158 10.14 -12.69 3.55
C ALA A 158 11.12 -13.67 2.87
N GLN A 159 12.33 -13.21 2.50
CA GLN A 159 13.36 -14.00 1.81
C GLN A 159 12.79 -14.68 0.55
N VAL A 160 11.98 -13.93 -0.21
CA VAL A 160 11.42 -14.42 -1.47
C VAL A 160 12.57 -14.58 -2.47
N ASP A 161 12.85 -15.82 -2.84
CA ASP A 161 13.81 -16.11 -3.89
C ASP A 161 13.26 -15.70 -5.25
N LEU A 162 13.85 -14.66 -5.85
CA LEU A 162 13.51 -14.17 -7.18
C LEU A 162 14.29 -14.89 -8.30
N ALA A 163 15.23 -15.79 -7.95
CA ALA A 163 15.84 -16.70 -8.92
C ALA A 163 14.89 -17.84 -9.30
N GLU A 164 14.00 -18.23 -8.39
CA GLU A 164 12.92 -19.17 -8.67
C GLU A 164 11.96 -18.59 -9.72
N GLN A 165 11.82 -19.30 -10.84
CA GLN A 165 11.07 -18.87 -12.02
C GLN A 165 9.62 -18.52 -11.67
N ARG A 166 8.99 -19.29 -10.78
CA ARG A 166 7.62 -19.01 -10.32
C ARG A 166 7.49 -17.62 -9.71
N ASN A 167 8.36 -17.27 -8.78
CA ASN A 167 8.27 -16.00 -8.05
C ASN A 167 8.62 -14.83 -8.97
N LEU A 168 9.63 -15.00 -9.82
CA LEU A 168 10.02 -14.01 -10.81
C LEU A 168 8.87 -13.67 -11.76
N VAL A 169 8.18 -14.68 -12.29
CA VAL A 169 7.04 -14.49 -13.21
C VAL A 169 5.89 -13.75 -12.53
N ILE A 170 5.55 -14.10 -11.28
CA ILE A 170 4.49 -13.42 -10.53
C ILE A 170 4.85 -11.95 -10.35
N VAL A 171 6.04 -11.65 -9.80
CA VAL A 171 6.47 -10.28 -9.51
C VAL A 171 6.59 -9.45 -10.78
N ALA A 172 7.26 -9.97 -11.82
CA ALA A 172 7.47 -9.26 -13.08
C ALA A 172 6.13 -8.92 -13.77
N THR A 173 5.20 -9.90 -13.82
CA THR A 173 3.90 -9.69 -14.46
C THR A 173 3.08 -8.66 -13.69
N THR A 174 3.03 -8.76 -12.36
CA THR A 174 2.32 -7.79 -11.52
C THR A 174 2.87 -6.37 -11.68
N LEU A 175 4.21 -6.22 -11.77
CA LEU A 175 4.86 -4.93 -12.01
C LEU A 175 4.52 -4.35 -13.38
N VAL A 176 4.55 -5.17 -14.44
CA VAL A 176 4.19 -4.73 -15.80
C VAL A 176 2.73 -4.28 -15.86
N PHE A 177 1.81 -5.02 -15.24
CA PHE A 177 0.40 -4.65 -15.22
C PHE A 177 0.14 -3.34 -14.47
N GLY A 178 0.86 -3.11 -13.38
CA GLY A 178 0.72 -1.90 -12.56
C GLY A 178 1.40 -0.68 -13.16
N ILE A 179 2.73 -0.76 -13.33
CA ILE A 179 3.55 0.37 -13.79
C ILE A 179 3.32 0.63 -15.28
N GLY A 180 3.12 -0.43 -16.08
CA GLY A 180 2.82 -0.31 -17.50
C GLY A 180 1.41 0.21 -17.82
N GLY A 181 0.57 0.44 -16.79
CA GLY A 181 -0.77 1.01 -16.96
C GLY A 181 -1.70 0.10 -17.76
N MET A 182 -1.60 -1.22 -17.56
CA MET A 182 -2.42 -2.17 -18.29
C MET A 182 -3.88 -2.05 -17.88
N VAL A 183 -4.76 -2.09 -18.87
CA VAL A 183 -6.21 -2.01 -18.68
C VAL A 183 -6.84 -3.24 -19.33
N ILE A 184 -7.67 -3.95 -18.58
CA ILE A 184 -8.41 -5.12 -19.06
C ILE A 184 -9.90 -4.86 -18.90
N GLY A 185 -10.66 -5.10 -19.97
CA GLY A 185 -12.11 -4.86 -20.03
C GLY A 185 -12.46 -3.79 -21.07
N GLN A 186 -13.76 -3.50 -21.18
CA GLN A 186 -14.27 -2.46 -22.08
C GLN A 186 -15.35 -1.63 -21.36
N GLY A 187 -15.34 -0.32 -21.56
CA GLY A 187 -16.31 0.60 -20.98
C GLY A 187 -16.20 0.73 -19.45
N GLU A 188 -17.34 0.78 -18.77
CA GLU A 188 -17.47 1.01 -17.32
C GLU A 188 -16.91 -0.12 -16.44
N PHE A 189 -16.62 -1.29 -17.03
CA PHE A 189 -16.06 -2.45 -16.32
C PHE A 189 -14.56 -2.64 -16.59
N SER A 190 -13.86 -1.58 -16.99
CA SER A 190 -12.40 -1.64 -17.14
C SER A 190 -11.71 -1.75 -15.77
N MET A 191 -10.85 -2.76 -15.62
CA MET A 191 -9.98 -2.94 -14.47
C MET A 191 -8.58 -2.45 -14.82
N GLN A 192 -7.99 -1.70 -13.90
CA GLN A 192 -6.66 -1.14 -14.06
C GLN A 192 -6.02 -0.86 -12.70
N GLY A 193 -4.70 -0.63 -12.71
CA GLY A 193 -3.96 -0.26 -11.50
C GLY A 193 -3.93 -1.37 -10.46
N VAL A 194 -3.99 -0.98 -9.18
CA VAL A 194 -3.68 -1.89 -8.05
C VAL A 194 -4.67 -3.05 -7.93
N SER A 195 -5.95 -2.85 -8.29
CA SER A 195 -6.95 -3.93 -8.28
C SER A 195 -6.63 -5.02 -9.28
N LEU A 196 -6.26 -4.63 -10.52
CA LEU A 196 -5.84 -5.57 -11.55
C LEU A 196 -4.55 -6.28 -11.16
N CYS A 197 -3.56 -5.57 -10.60
CA CYS A 197 -2.32 -6.15 -10.08
C CYS A 197 -2.59 -7.23 -9.03
N GLY A 198 -3.47 -6.95 -8.06
CA GLY A 198 -3.81 -7.88 -6.99
C GLY A 198 -4.46 -9.16 -7.52
N ILE A 199 -5.44 -9.02 -8.43
CA ILE A 199 -6.10 -10.17 -9.06
C ILE A 199 -5.10 -11.03 -9.83
N VAL A 200 -4.26 -10.41 -10.67
CA VAL A 200 -3.27 -11.13 -11.47
C VAL A 200 -2.26 -11.84 -10.57
N ALA A 201 -1.75 -11.17 -9.53
CA ALA A 201 -0.83 -11.77 -8.58
C ALA A 201 -1.43 -13.00 -7.88
N ILE A 202 -2.69 -12.89 -7.41
CA ILE A 202 -3.40 -13.99 -6.76
C ILE A 202 -3.61 -15.15 -7.73
N ILE A 203 -4.09 -14.89 -8.93
CA ILE A 203 -4.34 -15.92 -9.94
C ILE A 203 -3.03 -16.64 -10.30
N LEU A 204 -1.97 -15.90 -10.60
CA LEU A 204 -0.67 -16.51 -10.93
C LEU A 204 -0.12 -17.32 -9.76
N ASN A 205 -0.25 -16.82 -8.53
CA ASN A 205 0.17 -17.57 -7.34
C ASN A 205 -0.62 -18.87 -7.16
N LEU A 206 -1.90 -18.91 -7.52
CA LEU A 206 -2.74 -20.11 -7.42
C LEU A 206 -2.50 -21.11 -8.57
N VAL A 207 -2.25 -20.61 -9.78
CA VAL A 207 -2.11 -21.43 -11.00
C VAL A 207 -0.70 -21.98 -11.16
N LEU A 208 0.33 -21.20 -10.81
CA LEU A 208 1.72 -21.60 -11.03
C LEU A 208 2.17 -22.64 -9.98
N PRO A 209 2.70 -23.79 -10.42
CA PRO A 209 3.09 -24.88 -9.53
C PRO A 209 4.25 -24.45 -8.63
N MET A 210 4.15 -24.75 -7.35
CA MET A 210 5.22 -24.49 -6.39
C MET A 210 6.28 -25.59 -6.54
N ASN A 211 7.50 -25.24 -6.91
CA ASN A 211 8.62 -26.17 -6.79
C ASN A 211 8.72 -26.59 -5.33
N LYS A 212 8.77 -27.90 -5.06
CA LYS A 212 9.16 -28.38 -3.75
C LYS A 212 10.57 -27.82 -3.49
N PRO A 213 10.91 -27.46 -2.23
CA PRO A 213 12.30 -27.19 -1.91
C PRO A 213 13.10 -28.38 -2.44
N PRO A 214 14.25 -28.13 -3.11
CA PRO A 214 15.08 -29.23 -3.57
C PRO A 214 15.25 -30.15 -2.36
N ALA A 215 14.92 -31.43 -2.57
CA ALA A 215 15.47 -32.44 -1.68
C ALA A 215 16.98 -32.14 -1.63
N ASP A 216 17.57 -32.27 -0.46
CA ASP A 216 19.00 -32.10 -0.21
C ASP A 216 19.78 -33.08 -1.09
N ASP A 217 19.81 -32.84 -2.40
CA ASP A 217 20.49 -33.64 -3.40
C ASP A 217 21.93 -33.17 -3.36
N LEU A 218 22.58 -33.57 -2.27
CA LEU A 218 24.03 -33.58 -2.08
C LEU A 218 24.75 -34.14 -3.31
N HIS A 219 24.05 -34.91 -4.16
CA HIS A 219 24.51 -35.40 -5.45
C HIS A 219 24.93 -34.31 -6.45
N GLU A 220 24.24 -33.17 -6.56
CA GLU A 220 24.65 -32.09 -7.49
C GLU A 220 25.91 -31.37 -6.99
N GLU A 221 26.01 -31.09 -5.68
CA GLU A 221 27.24 -30.52 -5.12
C GLU A 221 28.42 -31.51 -5.21
N GLN A 222 28.16 -32.82 -5.09
CA GLN A 222 29.19 -33.86 -5.17
C GLN A 222 29.67 -34.07 -6.60
N GLU A 223 28.80 -33.99 -7.62
CA GLU A 223 29.22 -33.98 -9.03
C GLU A 223 30.08 -32.75 -9.36
N VAL A 224 29.72 -31.56 -8.87
CA VAL A 224 30.52 -30.34 -9.09
C VAL A 224 31.88 -30.43 -8.39
N VAL A 225 31.93 -31.00 -7.19
CA VAL A 225 33.19 -31.21 -6.46
C VAL A 225 34.06 -32.27 -7.15
N ASP A 226 33.48 -33.38 -7.60
CA ASP A 226 34.21 -34.44 -8.29
C ASP A 226 34.76 -33.94 -9.65
N ASP A 227 33.98 -33.18 -10.43
CA ASP A 227 34.45 -32.55 -11.68
C ASP A 227 35.61 -31.56 -11.43
N LEU A 228 35.55 -30.79 -10.34
CA LEU A 228 36.63 -29.86 -9.95
C LEU A 228 37.90 -30.61 -9.53
N VAL A 229 37.77 -31.75 -8.85
CA VAL A 229 38.89 -32.61 -8.43
C VAL A 229 39.53 -33.31 -9.65
N ASP A 230 38.72 -33.80 -10.59
CA ASP A 230 39.19 -34.43 -11.82
C ASP A 230 39.89 -33.44 -12.77
N HIS A 231 39.45 -32.18 -12.81
CA HIS A 231 40.14 -31.13 -13.55
C HIS A 231 41.41 -30.62 -12.86
N ALA A 232 41.52 -30.71 -11.53
CA ALA A 232 42.72 -30.33 -10.79
C ALA A 232 43.80 -31.44 -10.75
N SER A 233 43.44 -32.67 -11.12
CA SER A 233 44.32 -33.84 -11.08
C SER A 233 44.96 -34.21 -12.44
N ASN A 234 44.67 -33.44 -13.50
CA ASN A 234 45.36 -33.45 -14.80
C ASN A 234 46.25 -32.22 -14.98
#